data_AF-A0A7W1N8X6-F1
#
_entry.id   AF-A0A7W1N8X6-F1
#
_cell.length_a   1.000
_cell.length_b   1.000
_cell.length_c   1.000
_cell.angle_alpha   90.00
_cell.angle_beta   90.00
_cell.angle_gamma   90.00
#
_symmetry.space_group_name_H-M   'P 1'
#
loop_
_entity.id
_entity.type
_entity.pdbx_description
1 polymer ?
#
loop_
_entity_poly.entity_id
_entity_poly.type
_entity_poly.pdbx_seq_one_letter_code
_entity_poly.pdbx_strand_id
1 'polypeptide(L)'
;MTRASDRRCDAHRRGTIVIVVAGLVAVLATMALAFLMRMRASAEDMQHALRVGQAKIMLVAACSYVQEASRIGWDDPATAAHEECFGWIDVREGATGPKPVADHAVGSGGDDTRWPIGSFRRCPMHVLTRPPYATRLTVAYNPIRTPFTAPAADEADPAYGRALLTRPDPLPVVDNGWPGVVSDANWQAYADGDRRPRAESTGRSWFRIYRQAPARFVVTCGAGATMGFRSWQEVQDEGRQDVFANDEAVFRSLFGQECRLWYLIEWTGSVALPDMHILDNDLITQVDNFQWGCTNSSQKLGVGWDRTHGHGRNMGGTIRWVQRLREEPTWW
;
A
#
# COMPACT_ATOMS: atom_id res chain seq x y z
N MET A 1 67.78 6.31 -59.29
CA MET A 1 66.48 6.43 -59.99
C MET A 1 65.52 5.26 -59.62
N THR A 2 65.57 4.70 -58.40
CA THR A 2 64.90 3.44 -58.03
C THR A 2 63.94 3.52 -56.83
N ARG A 3 63.54 4.72 -56.37
CA ARG A 3 62.67 4.89 -55.19
C ARG A 3 61.17 5.11 -55.47
N ALA A 4 60.75 5.09 -56.73
CA ALA A 4 59.38 5.47 -57.10
C ALA A 4 58.37 4.30 -57.14
N SER A 5 58.80 3.06 -57.39
CA SER A 5 57.85 1.92 -57.49
C SER A 5 57.43 1.36 -56.13
N ASP A 6 58.27 1.44 -55.10
CA ASP A 6 57.95 0.89 -53.76
C ASP A 6 56.78 1.62 -53.08
N ARG A 7 56.61 2.93 -53.34
CA ARG A 7 55.56 3.74 -52.70
C ARG A 7 54.14 3.36 -53.11
N ARG A 8 53.94 2.70 -54.27
CA ARG A 8 52.60 2.31 -54.74
C ARG A 8 52.09 1.06 -54.01
N CYS A 9 52.96 0.12 -53.67
CA CYS A 9 52.59 -1.07 -52.88
C CYS A 9 52.18 -0.70 -51.44
N ASP A 10 52.83 0.28 -50.84
CA ASP A 10 52.49 0.76 -49.49
C ASP A 10 51.13 1.46 -49.42
N ALA A 11 50.73 2.19 -50.47
CA ALA A 11 49.47 2.90 -50.52
C ALA A 11 48.25 1.96 -50.51
N HIS A 12 48.30 0.84 -51.24
CA HIS A 12 47.20 -0.15 -51.25
C HIS A 12 47.05 -0.89 -49.92
N ARG A 13 48.16 -1.20 -49.23
CA ARG A 13 48.12 -1.84 -47.92
C ARG A 13 47.50 -0.92 -46.86
N ARG A 14 47.82 0.38 -46.89
CA ARG A 14 47.24 1.38 -45.99
C ARG A 14 45.73 1.54 -46.18
N GLY A 15 45.26 1.59 -47.43
CA GLY A 15 43.83 1.67 -47.72
C GLY A 15 43.04 0.47 -47.19
N THR A 16 43.58 -0.75 -47.37
CA THR A 16 42.93 -1.98 -46.89
C THR A 16 42.84 -2.00 -45.36
N ILE A 17 43.90 -1.60 -44.65
CA ILE A 17 43.90 -1.53 -43.18
C ILE A 17 42.85 -0.54 -42.67
N VAL A 18 42.72 0.63 -43.29
CA VAL A 18 41.72 1.63 -42.87
C VAL A 18 40.29 1.09 -43.05
N ILE A 19 40.01 0.39 -44.16
CA ILE A 19 38.69 -0.22 -44.39
C ILE A 19 38.40 -1.30 -43.33
N VAL A 20 39.37 -2.17 -43.03
CA VAL A 20 39.21 -3.21 -42.01
C VAL A 20 38.99 -2.60 -40.62
N VAL A 21 39.77 -1.59 -40.24
CA VAL A 21 39.61 -0.91 -38.95
C VAL A 21 38.26 -0.17 -38.87
N ALA A 22 37.86 0.54 -39.91
CA ALA A 22 36.55 1.20 -39.96
C ALA A 22 35.40 0.19 -39.86
N GLY A 23 35.50 -0.95 -40.54
CA GLY A 23 34.54 -2.05 -40.43
C GLY A 23 34.47 -2.63 -39.02
N LEU A 24 35.61 -2.91 -38.38
CA LEU A 24 35.67 -3.40 -37.00
C LEU A 24 35.09 -2.39 -36.01
N VAL A 25 35.40 -1.09 -36.17
CA VAL A 25 34.83 -0.03 -35.33
C VAL A 25 33.32 0.08 -35.52
N ALA A 26 32.82 -0.02 -36.76
CA ALA A 26 31.38 -0.02 -37.03
C ALA A 26 30.67 -1.23 -36.40
N VAL A 27 31.26 -2.43 -36.47
CA VAL A 27 30.71 -3.63 -35.81
C VAL A 27 30.72 -3.49 -34.29
N LEU A 28 31.80 -3.00 -33.70
CA LEU A 28 31.85 -2.75 -32.25
C LEU A 28 30.84 -1.69 -31.81
N ALA A 29 30.68 -0.60 -32.58
CA ALA A 29 29.70 0.44 -32.30
C ALA A 29 28.26 -0.08 -32.39
N THR A 30 27.94 -0.91 -33.39
CA THR A 30 26.60 -1.51 -33.55
C THR A 30 26.30 -2.51 -32.44
N MET A 31 27.27 -3.34 -32.04
CA MET A 31 27.14 -4.24 -30.89
C MET A 31 26.92 -3.46 -29.57
N ALA A 32 27.68 -2.39 -29.35
CA ALA A 32 27.51 -1.53 -28.18
C ALA A 32 26.13 -0.88 -28.15
N LEU A 33 25.64 -0.38 -29.30
CA LEU A 33 24.31 0.21 -29.41
C LEU A 33 23.20 -0.82 -29.13
N ALA A 34 23.30 -2.02 -29.69
CA ALA A 34 22.34 -3.10 -29.44
C ALA A 34 22.30 -3.49 -27.95
N PHE A 35 23.46 -3.54 -27.30
CA PHE A 35 23.56 -3.80 -25.86
C PHE A 35 22.88 -2.70 -25.04
N LEU A 36 23.13 -1.42 -25.35
CA LEU A 36 22.51 -0.28 -24.66
C LEU A 36 20.98 -0.26 -24.87
N MET A 37 20.50 -0.54 -26.09
CA MET A 37 19.07 -0.65 -26.38
C MET A 37 18.42 -1.77 -25.57
N ARG A 38 19.06 -2.94 -25.46
CA ARG A 38 18.56 -4.06 -24.64
C ARG A 38 18.54 -3.71 -23.15
N MET A 39 19.59 -3.09 -22.62
CA MET A 39 19.63 -2.65 -21.23
C MET A 39 18.50 -1.67 -20.91
N ARG A 40 18.25 -0.72 -21.83
CA ARG A 40 17.15 0.23 -21.69
C ARG A 40 15.79 -0.46 -21.68
N ALA A 41 15.54 -1.37 -22.62
CA ALA A 41 14.29 -2.14 -22.66
C ALA A 41 14.07 -2.94 -21.37
N SER A 42 15.10 -3.64 -20.86
CA SER A 42 15.00 -4.36 -19.59
C SER A 42 14.77 -3.44 -18.37
N ALA A 43 15.32 -2.22 -18.39
CA ALA A 43 15.06 -1.23 -17.35
C ALA A 43 13.61 -0.73 -17.40
N GLU A 44 13.07 -0.50 -18.61
CA GLU A 44 11.66 -0.11 -18.82
C GLU A 44 10.70 -1.22 -18.35
N ASP A 45 10.99 -2.49 -18.67
CA ASP A 45 10.22 -3.64 -18.20
C ASP A 45 10.24 -3.76 -16.66
N MET A 46 11.40 -3.59 -16.03
CA MET A 46 11.54 -3.63 -14.58
C MET A 46 10.76 -2.49 -13.91
N GLN A 47 10.81 -1.28 -14.48
CA GLN A 47 10.01 -0.16 -13.99
C GLN A 47 8.52 -0.43 -14.10
N HIS A 48 8.07 -1.05 -15.19
CA HIS A 48 6.67 -1.44 -15.34
C HIS A 48 6.25 -2.47 -14.28
N ALA A 49 7.05 -3.51 -14.05
CA ALA A 49 6.79 -4.52 -13.02
C ALA A 49 6.72 -3.90 -11.61
N LEU A 50 7.61 -2.94 -11.30
CA LEU A 50 7.58 -2.20 -10.04
C LEU A 50 6.31 -1.38 -9.88
N ARG A 51 5.86 -0.67 -10.93
CA ARG A 51 4.60 0.10 -10.91
C ARG A 51 3.39 -0.81 -10.71
N VAL A 52 3.35 -1.97 -11.36
CA VAL A 52 2.29 -2.97 -11.15
C VAL A 52 2.30 -3.48 -9.70
N GLY A 53 3.48 -3.76 -9.14
CA GLY A 53 3.63 -4.14 -7.74
C GLY A 53 3.13 -3.06 -6.78
N GLN A 54 3.50 -1.80 -7.00
CA GLN A 54 3.03 -0.65 -6.23
C GLN A 54 1.50 -0.49 -6.30
N ALA A 55 0.92 -0.55 -7.50
CA ALA A 55 -0.53 -0.47 -7.68
C ALA A 55 -1.26 -1.61 -6.96
N LYS A 56 -0.71 -2.83 -6.91
CA LYS A 56 -1.28 -3.94 -6.13
C LYS A 56 -1.19 -3.71 -4.62
N ILE A 57 -0.11 -3.12 -4.11
CA ILE A 57 0.00 -2.76 -2.69
C ILE A 57 -1.07 -1.71 -2.31
N MET A 58 -1.39 -0.79 -3.22
CA MET A 58 -2.44 0.21 -3.00
C MET A 58 -3.84 -0.41 -2.84
N LEU A 59 -4.09 -1.61 -3.38
CA LEU A 59 -5.34 -2.33 -3.11
C LEU A 59 -5.44 -2.72 -1.63
N VAL A 60 -4.34 -3.19 -1.03
CA VAL A 60 -4.30 -3.52 0.40
C VAL A 60 -4.58 -2.27 1.23
N ALA A 61 -3.95 -1.14 0.88
CA ALA A 61 -4.20 0.14 1.54
C ALA A 61 -5.68 0.58 1.41
N ALA A 62 -6.29 0.42 0.24
CA ALA A 62 -7.70 0.72 0.03
C ALA A 62 -8.63 -0.20 0.83
N CYS A 63 -8.35 -1.50 0.89
CA CYS A 63 -9.10 -2.45 1.71
C CYS A 63 -9.00 -2.09 3.20
N SER A 64 -7.79 -1.78 3.68
CA SER A 64 -7.57 -1.31 5.05
C SER A 64 -8.32 0.00 5.31
N TYR A 65 -8.30 0.95 4.38
CA TYR A 65 -9.09 2.18 4.50
C TYR A 65 -10.59 1.89 4.64
N VAL A 66 -11.14 1.00 3.79
CA VAL A 66 -12.55 0.59 3.89
C VAL A 66 -12.85 -0.07 5.23
N GLN A 67 -11.98 -0.96 5.72
CA GLN A 67 -12.17 -1.64 7.00
C GLN A 67 -12.07 -0.70 8.21
N GLU A 68 -11.09 0.20 8.21
CA GLU A 68 -10.88 1.17 9.28
C GLU A 68 -12.00 2.22 9.28
N ALA A 69 -12.44 2.70 8.11
CA ALA A 69 -13.58 3.61 7.99
C ALA A 69 -14.92 2.97 8.41
N SER A 70 -15.00 1.63 8.45
CA SER A 70 -16.15 0.90 8.99
C SER A 70 -16.06 0.55 10.47
N ARG A 71 -14.95 0.85 11.18
CA ARG A 71 -14.83 0.46 12.59
C ARG A 71 -15.86 1.15 13.46
N ILE A 72 -16.71 0.36 14.12
CA ILE A 72 -17.53 0.81 15.25
C ILE A 72 -16.60 1.30 16.35
N GLY A 73 -16.46 2.62 16.45
CA GLY A 73 -15.87 3.21 17.63
C GLY A 73 -16.82 3.12 18.82
N TRP A 74 -16.28 3.43 20.00
CA TRP A 74 -17.00 3.54 21.26
C TRP A 74 -17.17 5.02 21.57
N ASP A 75 -18.39 5.56 21.53
CA ASP A 75 -18.67 6.98 21.82
C ASP A 75 -18.44 7.33 23.31
N ASP A 76 -17.44 8.14 23.59
CA ASP A 76 -17.31 8.96 24.79
C ASP A 76 -18.16 10.22 24.59
N PRO A 77 -19.30 10.35 25.29
CA PRO A 77 -20.16 11.53 25.17
C PRO A 77 -19.48 12.84 25.59
N ALA A 78 -18.26 12.81 26.14
CA ALA A 78 -17.46 13.98 26.47
C ALA A 78 -16.53 14.48 25.34
N THR A 79 -16.30 13.72 24.26
CA THR A 79 -15.42 14.14 23.17
C THR A 79 -16.21 14.68 21.97
N ALA A 80 -15.76 15.80 21.40
CA ALA A 80 -16.40 16.44 20.24
C ALA A 80 -16.08 15.74 18.90
N ALA A 81 -15.27 14.67 18.92
CA ALA A 81 -14.82 13.96 17.73
C ALA A 81 -15.55 12.61 17.65
N HIS A 82 -16.17 12.35 16.51
CA HIS A 82 -16.99 11.16 16.24
C HIS A 82 -16.35 9.86 16.74
N GLU A 83 -17.03 9.21 17.68
CA GLU A 83 -16.59 7.93 18.19
C GLU A 83 -17.59 6.79 17.86
N GLU A 84 -18.74 6.99 17.19
CA GLU A 84 -19.59 5.87 16.71
C GLU A 84 -19.60 5.74 15.16
N CYS A 85 -18.76 4.87 14.56
CA CYS A 85 -18.93 4.51 13.14
C CYS A 85 -19.79 3.24 13.01
N PHE A 86 -21.03 3.38 12.56
CA PHE A 86 -22.00 2.28 12.41
C PHE A 86 -21.70 1.26 11.28
N GLY A 87 -20.44 0.93 11.02
CA GLY A 87 -20.05 0.14 9.85
C GLY A 87 -20.45 0.79 8.53
N TRP A 88 -20.21 0.08 7.42
CA TRP A 88 -20.82 0.44 6.14
C TRP A 88 -22.30 0.06 6.09
N ILE A 89 -22.66 -0.97 6.86
CA ILE A 89 -24.02 -1.40 7.18
C ILE A 89 -24.04 -1.68 8.69
N ASP A 90 -25.00 -1.08 9.40
CA ASP A 90 -25.17 -1.31 10.83
C ASP A 90 -25.68 -2.74 11.05
N VAL A 91 -24.90 -3.57 11.73
CA VAL A 91 -25.26 -4.97 12.00
C VAL A 91 -26.47 -5.12 12.93
N ARG A 92 -26.84 -4.07 13.67
CA ARG A 92 -27.96 -4.08 14.62
C ARG A 92 -29.32 -3.94 13.91
N GLU A 93 -29.40 -3.10 12.89
CA GLU A 93 -30.66 -2.73 12.23
C GLU A 93 -30.64 -2.79 10.70
N GLY A 94 -29.48 -3.04 10.09
CA GLY A 94 -29.32 -3.13 8.63
C GLY A 94 -29.28 -1.79 7.89
N ALA A 95 -29.29 -0.65 8.60
CA ALA A 95 -29.22 0.67 8.00
C ALA A 95 -27.84 0.92 7.34
N THR A 96 -27.84 1.72 6.28
CA THR A 96 -26.60 2.12 5.59
C THR A 96 -25.84 3.14 6.43
N GLY A 97 -24.57 2.87 6.73
CA GLY A 97 -23.68 3.78 7.45
C GLY A 97 -22.85 4.68 6.51
N PRO A 98 -22.05 5.61 7.05
CA PRO A 98 -22.06 6.04 8.45
C PRO A 98 -23.35 6.83 8.76
N LYS A 99 -23.98 6.59 9.92
CA LYS A 99 -25.21 7.30 10.31
C LYS A 99 -24.88 8.75 10.71
N PRO A 100 -25.78 9.70 10.44
CA PRO A 100 -25.65 11.04 11.00
C PRO A 100 -25.84 11.00 12.53
N VAL A 101 -25.01 11.74 13.27
CA VAL A 101 -25.32 12.07 14.67
C VAL A 101 -26.53 13.01 14.66
N ALA A 102 -27.55 12.70 15.45
CA ALA A 102 -28.84 13.39 15.44
C ALA A 102 -28.75 14.91 15.70
N ASP A 103 -27.69 15.37 16.38
CA ASP A 103 -27.49 16.79 16.75
C ASP A 103 -26.44 17.53 15.89
N HIS A 104 -25.76 16.85 14.96
CA HIS A 104 -24.93 17.53 13.96
C HIS A 104 -25.76 17.80 12.72
N ALA A 105 -26.36 19.00 12.71
CA ALA A 105 -27.13 19.52 11.58
C ALA A 105 -26.37 19.30 10.28
N VAL A 106 -27.02 18.59 9.37
CA VAL A 106 -26.52 18.23 8.04
C VAL A 106 -26.24 19.52 7.26
N GLY A 107 -24.99 19.98 7.21
CA GLY A 107 -24.55 20.93 6.19
C GLY A 107 -23.91 22.25 6.61
N SER A 108 -23.48 22.46 7.86
CA SER A 108 -22.90 23.77 8.25
C SER A 108 -21.37 23.88 8.22
N GLY A 109 -20.60 22.84 7.86
CA GLY A 109 -19.16 23.01 7.70
C GLY A 109 -18.46 21.87 6.98
N GLY A 110 -18.26 22.00 5.66
CA GLY A 110 -17.27 21.24 4.88
C GLY A 110 -17.11 19.76 5.23
N ASP A 111 -18.24 19.09 5.49
CA ASP A 111 -18.29 17.90 6.34
C ASP A 111 -17.87 16.65 5.56
N ASP A 112 -16.55 16.48 5.45
CA ASP A 112 -15.85 15.39 4.78
C ASP A 112 -16.09 14.01 5.46
N THR A 113 -16.89 14.00 6.54
CA THR A 113 -17.19 12.86 7.39
C THR A 113 -18.21 11.89 6.78
N ARG A 114 -19.02 12.35 5.81
CA ARG A 114 -19.96 11.47 5.10
C ARG A 114 -19.38 11.08 3.75
N TRP A 115 -19.13 9.79 3.56
CA TRP A 115 -18.80 9.22 2.25
C TRP A 115 -20.06 8.57 1.65
N PRO A 116 -20.94 9.33 0.98
CA PRO A 116 -22.22 8.82 0.48
C PRO A 116 -22.04 7.81 -0.65
N ILE A 117 -23.08 6.99 -0.86
CA ILE A 117 -23.17 6.16 -2.06
C ILE A 117 -23.21 7.08 -3.28
N GLY A 118 -22.46 6.73 -4.31
CA GLY A 118 -22.35 7.51 -5.54
C GLY A 118 -21.21 8.52 -5.54
N SER A 119 -20.42 8.63 -4.47
CA SER A 119 -19.25 9.51 -4.42
C SER A 119 -17.94 8.73 -4.27
N PHE A 120 -16.83 9.41 -4.55
CA PHE A 120 -15.49 8.86 -4.47
C PHE A 120 -14.64 9.56 -3.42
N ARG A 121 -13.63 8.83 -2.93
CA ARG A 121 -12.53 9.34 -2.12
C ARG A 121 -11.23 9.08 -2.83
N ARG A 122 -10.37 10.10 -2.89
CA ARG A 122 -9.04 10.03 -3.49
C ARG A 122 -8.00 10.11 -2.37
N CYS A 123 -7.10 9.13 -2.35
CA CYS A 123 -6.11 8.99 -1.30
C CYS A 123 -4.71 8.90 -1.94
N PRO A 124 -4.04 10.05 -2.17
CA PRO A 124 -2.64 10.07 -2.56
C PRO A 124 -1.79 9.48 -1.43
N MET A 125 -1.00 8.47 -1.75
CA MET A 125 -0.20 7.75 -0.76
C MET A 125 1.25 8.18 -0.84
N HIS A 126 1.86 8.36 0.31
CA HIS A 126 3.28 8.66 0.45
C HIS A 126 3.78 8.03 1.74
N VAL A 127 5.08 7.80 1.79
CA VAL A 127 5.76 7.28 2.97
C VAL A 127 6.18 8.47 3.80
N LEU A 128 5.79 8.48 5.07
CA LEU A 128 6.28 9.48 6.02
C LEU A 128 7.73 9.19 6.39
N THR A 129 8.47 10.24 6.73
CA THR A 129 9.84 10.08 7.24
C THR A 129 9.82 9.16 8.47
N ARG A 130 8.88 9.42 9.38
CA ARG A 130 8.53 8.56 10.51
C ARG A 130 7.02 8.67 10.80
N PRO A 131 6.22 7.62 10.60
CA PRO A 131 4.80 7.71 10.93
C PRO A 131 4.59 7.90 12.45
N PRO A 132 3.42 8.42 12.86
CA PRO A 132 2.93 8.32 14.23
C PRO A 132 3.09 6.90 14.77
N TYR A 133 3.56 6.78 16.00
CA TYR A 133 3.73 5.49 16.68
C TYR A 133 4.63 4.49 15.93
N ALA A 134 5.61 4.98 15.16
CA ALA A 134 6.51 4.12 14.40
C ALA A 134 7.32 3.20 15.32
N THR A 135 7.19 1.90 15.12
CA THR A 135 7.92 0.86 15.86
C THR A 135 9.12 0.32 15.09
N ARG A 136 10.18 -0.09 15.80
CA ARG A 136 11.32 -0.79 15.22
C ARG A 136 10.91 -2.21 14.83
N LEU A 137 11.46 -2.68 13.72
CA LEU A 137 11.33 -4.09 13.32
C LEU A 137 12.29 -5.00 14.08
N THR A 138 13.29 -4.44 14.75
CA THR A 138 14.24 -5.19 15.58
C THR A 138 13.60 -5.52 16.91
N VAL A 139 13.50 -6.81 17.22
CA VAL A 139 13.04 -7.31 18.53
C VAL A 139 13.94 -6.74 19.62
N ALA A 140 13.31 -6.14 20.62
CA ALA A 140 13.99 -5.66 21.79
C ALA A 140 14.24 -6.82 22.76
N TYR A 141 15.34 -7.54 22.58
CA TYR A 141 15.71 -8.58 23.53
C TYR A 141 15.86 -7.96 24.94
N ASN A 142 15.16 -8.57 25.90
CA ASN A 142 15.35 -8.34 27.33
C ASN A 142 16.24 -9.47 27.86
N PRO A 143 17.58 -9.40 27.66
CA PRO A 143 18.47 -10.43 28.18
C PRO A 143 18.33 -10.50 29.70
N ILE A 144 18.15 -11.71 30.23
CA ILE A 144 18.22 -11.94 31.68
C ILE A 144 19.60 -11.48 32.13
N ARG A 145 19.67 -10.57 33.11
CA ARG A 145 20.95 -10.06 33.61
C ARG A 145 21.65 -11.20 34.37
N THR A 146 22.78 -11.63 33.83
CA THR A 146 23.69 -12.64 34.38
C THR A 146 25.13 -12.18 34.11
N PRO A 147 26.16 -12.81 34.71
CA PRO A 147 27.55 -12.42 34.46
C PRO A 147 27.95 -12.64 32.99
N PHE A 148 27.23 -13.50 32.26
CA PHE A 148 27.45 -13.77 30.84
C PHE A 148 26.81 -12.73 29.91
N THR A 149 25.66 -12.16 30.30
CA THR A 149 24.92 -11.19 29.48
C THR A 149 25.22 -9.74 29.86
N ALA A 150 25.69 -9.52 31.08
CA ALA A 150 26.12 -8.24 31.62
C ALA A 150 27.31 -8.50 32.56
N PRO A 151 28.57 -8.32 32.10
CA PRO A 151 29.77 -8.65 32.88
C PRO A 151 29.89 -7.95 34.24
N ALA A 152 29.14 -6.87 34.45
CA ALA A 152 29.04 -6.13 35.71
C ALA A 152 27.81 -6.50 36.56
N ALA A 153 27.00 -7.49 36.15
CA ALA A 153 25.88 -7.96 36.93
C ALA A 153 26.39 -8.86 38.06
N ASP A 154 26.37 -8.31 39.28
CA ASP A 154 26.59 -9.04 40.51
C ASP A 154 25.32 -9.85 40.86
N GLU A 155 25.49 -10.99 41.55
CA GLU A 155 24.38 -11.75 42.13
C GLU A 155 23.59 -10.94 43.16
N ALA A 156 24.22 -9.89 43.71
CA ALA A 156 23.56 -8.92 44.57
C ALA A 156 22.60 -7.96 43.83
N ASP A 157 22.60 -7.90 42.49
CA ASP A 157 21.67 -7.07 41.71
C ASP A 157 20.24 -7.63 41.83
N PRO A 158 19.23 -6.85 42.26
CA PRO A 158 17.84 -7.31 42.35
C PRO A 158 17.23 -7.82 41.04
N ALA A 159 17.80 -7.43 39.90
CA ALA A 159 17.41 -7.90 38.57
C ALA A 159 18.19 -9.15 38.10
N TYR A 160 19.17 -9.63 38.86
CA TYR A 160 19.97 -10.81 38.54
C TYR A 160 19.09 -12.04 38.38
N GLY A 161 19.25 -12.76 37.27
CA GLY A 161 18.51 -13.99 37.00
C GLY A 161 16.99 -13.80 36.75
N ARG A 162 16.49 -12.56 36.72
CA ARG A 162 15.05 -12.27 36.52
C ARG A 162 14.78 -11.84 35.07
N ALA A 163 13.75 -12.43 34.48
CA ALA A 163 13.23 -12.01 33.17
C ALA A 163 12.34 -10.77 33.33
N LEU A 164 12.97 -9.60 33.44
CA LEU A 164 12.27 -8.32 33.53
C LEU A 164 11.97 -7.77 32.13
N LEU A 165 10.73 -7.33 31.90
CA LEU A 165 10.34 -6.62 30.68
C LEU A 165 10.80 -5.15 30.76
N THR A 166 12.12 -4.93 30.79
CA THR A 166 12.72 -3.59 30.90
C THR A 166 12.62 -2.77 29.62
N ARG A 167 12.46 -3.45 28.48
CA ARG A 167 12.30 -2.88 27.14
C ARG A 167 11.02 -3.45 26.55
N PRO A 168 9.90 -2.72 26.58
CA PRO A 168 8.67 -3.19 25.96
C PRO A 168 8.90 -3.40 24.46
N ASP A 169 8.45 -4.55 23.95
CA ASP A 169 8.47 -4.89 22.54
C ASP A 169 7.04 -4.73 21.99
N PRO A 170 6.82 -4.01 20.87
CA PRO A 170 7.84 -3.36 20.04
C PRO A 170 8.38 -2.04 20.61
N LEU A 171 9.66 -1.74 20.35
CA LEU A 171 10.28 -0.45 20.70
C LEU A 171 9.96 0.65 19.68
N PRO A 172 9.87 1.94 20.09
CA PRO A 172 9.75 3.06 19.17
C PRO A 172 10.99 3.22 18.27
N VAL A 173 10.82 3.67 17.03
CA VAL A 173 11.93 3.93 16.08
C VAL A 173 12.93 4.95 16.62
N VAL A 174 12.45 5.97 17.31
CA VAL A 174 13.29 7.01 17.90
C VAL A 174 13.93 6.49 19.17
N ASP A 175 15.23 6.76 19.33
CA ASP A 175 15.84 6.69 20.65
C ASP A 175 15.31 7.85 21.48
N ASN A 176 14.22 7.60 22.18
CA ASN A 176 13.59 8.59 23.06
C ASN A 176 14.31 8.67 24.42
N GLY A 177 15.48 8.04 24.57
CA GLY A 177 16.15 7.95 25.85
C GLY A 177 15.25 7.29 26.89
N TRP A 178 14.68 6.12 26.58
CA TRP A 178 13.84 5.35 27.50
C TRP A 178 14.69 4.36 28.34
N PRO A 179 15.18 4.74 29.54
CA PRO A 179 15.46 3.80 30.59
C PRO A 179 14.46 3.99 31.73
N GLY A 180 13.43 3.15 31.78
CA GLY A 180 12.58 2.96 32.97
C GLY A 180 11.40 3.92 33.17
N VAL A 181 11.37 5.13 32.59
CA VAL A 181 10.19 6.01 32.66
C VAL A 181 9.99 6.77 31.33
N VAL A 182 8.79 6.66 30.76
CA VAL A 182 8.36 7.45 29.60
C VAL A 182 7.94 8.83 30.12
N SER A 183 8.66 9.90 29.74
CA SER A 183 8.18 11.27 29.99
C SER A 183 7.07 11.63 29.00
N ASP A 184 6.16 12.52 29.38
CA ASP A 184 5.07 13.00 28.51
C ASP A 184 5.62 13.58 27.19
N ALA A 185 6.74 14.30 27.25
CA ALA A 185 7.40 14.87 26.06
C ALA A 185 7.92 13.78 25.10
N ASN A 186 8.47 12.69 25.64
CA ASN A 186 8.97 11.57 24.84
C ASN A 186 7.81 10.77 24.21
N TRP A 187 6.70 10.64 24.93
CA TRP A 187 5.48 10.03 24.41
C TRP A 187 4.87 10.88 23.28
N GLN A 188 4.75 12.18 23.49
CA GLN A 188 4.18 13.09 22.50
C GLN A 188 5.00 13.08 21.20
N ALA A 189 6.34 13.11 21.28
CA ALA A 189 7.20 13.02 20.10
C ALA A 189 7.04 11.68 19.33
N TYR A 190 6.81 10.58 20.05
CA TYR A 190 6.51 9.28 19.47
C TYR A 190 5.13 9.26 18.79
N ALA A 191 4.12 9.82 19.46
CA ALA A 191 2.76 9.95 18.97
C ALA A 191 2.67 10.85 17.72
N ASP A 192 3.42 11.96 17.70
CA ASP A 192 3.39 12.90 16.59
C ASP A 192 4.14 12.37 15.36
N GLY A 193 5.27 11.68 15.57
CA GLY A 193 6.12 11.17 14.49
C GLY A 193 6.94 12.27 13.80
N ASP A 194 7.35 12.03 12.56
CA ASP A 194 7.84 13.02 11.59
C ASP A 194 7.01 12.86 10.31
N ARG A 195 5.96 13.68 10.21
CA ARG A 195 4.94 13.61 9.17
C ARG A 195 5.37 14.22 7.84
N ARG A 196 6.65 14.57 7.67
CA ARG A 196 7.15 15.04 6.38
C ARG A 196 7.14 13.87 5.38
N PRO A 197 6.52 14.03 4.19
CA PRO A 197 6.59 13.04 3.13
C PRO A 197 8.02 12.83 2.69
N ARG A 198 8.42 11.57 2.47
CA ARG A 198 9.67 11.27 1.80
C ARG A 198 9.56 11.66 0.34
N ALA A 199 10.49 12.48 -0.15
CA ALA A 199 10.46 13.03 -1.51
C ALA A 199 10.40 11.93 -2.57
N GLU A 200 11.02 10.78 -2.34
CA GLU A 200 11.01 9.62 -3.23
C GLU A 200 9.68 8.86 -3.26
N SER A 201 8.70 9.19 -2.41
CA SER A 201 7.40 8.51 -2.35
C SER A 201 6.23 9.40 -2.79
N THR A 202 6.41 10.72 -2.67
CA THR A 202 5.38 11.70 -3.02
C THR A 202 4.97 11.56 -4.48
N GLY A 203 3.66 11.46 -4.72
CA GLY A 203 3.10 11.37 -6.08
C GLY A 203 3.48 10.11 -6.83
N ARG A 204 3.90 9.03 -6.15
CA ARG A 204 4.21 7.75 -6.83
C ARG A 204 3.07 6.75 -6.80
N SER A 205 2.20 6.84 -5.81
CA SER A 205 1.12 5.87 -5.64
C SER A 205 -0.10 6.53 -5.04
N TRP A 206 -1.25 6.01 -5.39
CA TRP A 206 -2.53 6.47 -4.87
C TRP A 206 -3.56 5.36 -5.02
N PHE A 207 -4.64 5.48 -4.26
CA PHE A 207 -5.86 4.76 -4.56
C PHE A 207 -7.05 5.72 -4.53
N ARG A 208 -8.07 5.35 -5.27
CA ARG A 208 -9.34 6.04 -5.34
C ARG A 208 -10.43 5.02 -5.12
N ILE A 209 -11.41 5.35 -4.32
CA ILE A 209 -12.50 4.44 -4.01
C ILE A 209 -13.81 5.13 -4.31
N TYR A 210 -14.61 4.55 -5.17
CA TYR A 210 -15.99 4.94 -5.41
C TYR A 210 -16.92 4.03 -4.63
N ARG A 211 -17.86 4.61 -3.89
CA ARG A 211 -18.86 3.85 -3.13
C ARG A 211 -20.07 3.55 -4.02
N GLN A 212 -20.11 2.35 -4.58
CA GLN A 212 -21.18 1.95 -5.51
C GLN A 212 -22.49 1.59 -4.82
N ALA A 213 -22.40 0.94 -3.66
CA ALA A 213 -23.55 0.50 -2.86
C ALA A 213 -23.20 0.59 -1.38
N PRO A 214 -24.11 0.28 -0.43
CA PRO A 214 -23.85 0.37 1.00
C PRO A 214 -22.52 -0.25 1.42
N ALA A 215 -22.21 -1.45 0.91
CA ALA A 215 -20.98 -2.19 1.20
C ALA A 215 -20.19 -2.64 -0.04
N ARG A 216 -20.45 -2.03 -1.22
CA ARG A 216 -19.71 -2.35 -2.45
C ARG A 216 -18.96 -1.13 -2.94
N PHE A 217 -17.70 -1.35 -3.29
CA PHE A 217 -16.78 -0.28 -3.67
C PHE A 217 -16.01 -0.65 -4.91
N VAL A 218 -15.77 0.34 -5.77
CA VAL A 218 -14.79 0.22 -6.84
C VAL A 218 -13.53 0.95 -6.44
N VAL A 219 -12.45 0.19 -6.36
CA VAL A 219 -11.12 0.70 -6.04
C VAL A 219 -10.33 0.81 -7.33
N THR A 220 -9.85 2.01 -7.62
CA THR A 220 -8.82 2.24 -8.62
C THR A 220 -7.49 2.47 -7.92
N CYS A 221 -6.50 1.64 -8.25
CA CYS A 221 -5.16 1.73 -7.71
C CYS A 221 -4.22 2.24 -8.80
N GLY A 222 -3.48 3.30 -8.50
CA GLY A 222 -2.55 3.92 -9.42
C GLY A 222 -1.11 3.91 -8.92
N ALA A 223 -0.18 3.68 -9.83
CA ALA A 223 1.25 3.89 -9.63
C ALA A 223 1.76 4.91 -10.66
N GLY A 224 1.61 6.18 -10.30
CA GLY A 224 1.97 7.34 -11.11
C GLY A 224 1.62 8.65 -10.43
N ALA A 225 1.88 9.76 -11.13
CA ALA A 225 1.82 11.11 -10.60
C ALA A 225 0.52 11.85 -10.87
N THR A 226 -0.52 11.17 -11.38
CA THR A 226 -1.85 11.79 -11.52
C THR A 226 -2.57 11.98 -10.19
N MET A 227 -2.05 11.39 -9.10
CA MET A 227 -2.64 11.44 -7.75
C MET A 227 -4.08 10.92 -7.65
N GLY A 228 -4.62 10.28 -8.69
CA GLY A 228 -5.98 9.75 -8.75
C GLY A 228 -6.99 10.65 -9.47
N PHE A 229 -6.54 11.71 -10.14
CA PHE A 229 -7.37 12.47 -11.06
C PHE A 229 -7.65 11.66 -12.32
N ARG A 230 -8.93 11.50 -12.66
CA ARG A 230 -9.38 10.72 -13.83
C ARG A 230 -9.28 11.52 -15.13
N SER A 231 -9.38 12.84 -15.05
CA SER A 231 -9.37 13.73 -16.22
C SER A 231 -8.84 15.12 -15.86
N TRP A 232 -8.42 15.87 -16.88
CA TRP A 232 -8.03 17.27 -16.70
C TRP A 232 -9.19 18.15 -16.22
N GLN A 233 -10.42 17.87 -16.66
CA GLN A 233 -11.60 18.58 -16.18
C GLN A 233 -11.74 18.44 -14.66
N GLU A 234 -11.53 17.25 -14.11
CA GLU A 234 -11.59 17.05 -12.65
C GLU A 234 -10.49 17.83 -11.91
N VAL A 235 -9.29 17.95 -12.50
CA VAL A 235 -8.22 18.82 -11.97
C VAL A 235 -8.66 20.29 -11.94
N GLN A 236 -9.34 20.75 -13.00
CA GLN A 236 -9.86 22.11 -13.09
C GLN A 236 -11.01 22.36 -12.11
N ASP A 237 -11.95 21.43 -12.02
CA ASP A 237 -13.12 21.51 -11.13
C ASP A 237 -12.69 21.62 -9.66
N GLU A 238 -11.59 20.97 -9.28
CA GLU A 238 -11.01 21.05 -7.94
C GLU A 238 -9.99 22.18 -7.75
N GLY A 239 -9.69 22.96 -8.80
CA GLY A 239 -8.70 24.04 -8.76
C GLY A 239 -7.27 23.57 -8.45
N ARG A 240 -6.91 22.34 -8.84
CA ARG A 240 -5.61 21.70 -8.57
C ARG A 240 -4.66 21.71 -9.78
N GLN A 241 -4.85 22.66 -10.67
CA GLN A 241 -4.06 22.82 -11.90
C GLN A 241 -2.59 23.12 -11.59
N ASP A 242 -2.33 23.76 -10.45
CA ASP A 242 -0.99 24.11 -9.94
C ASP A 242 -0.08 22.88 -9.82
N VAL A 243 -0.63 21.73 -9.43
CA VAL A 243 0.15 20.50 -9.24
C VAL A 243 0.70 19.95 -10.56
N PHE A 244 0.10 20.34 -11.68
CA PHE A 244 0.49 19.95 -13.03
C PHE A 244 1.05 21.13 -13.83
N ALA A 245 1.63 22.13 -13.14
CA ALA A 245 2.18 23.35 -13.74
C ALA A 245 1.17 24.11 -14.61
N ASN A 246 -0.13 23.97 -14.33
CA ASN A 246 -1.24 24.52 -15.10
C ASN A 246 -1.27 24.07 -16.58
N ASP A 247 -0.70 22.89 -16.90
CA ASP A 247 -0.61 22.37 -18.27
C ASP A 247 -1.28 21.00 -18.42
N GLU A 248 -2.31 20.94 -19.28
CA GLU A 248 -3.01 19.69 -19.60
C GLU A 248 -2.07 18.66 -20.25
N ALA A 249 -1.12 19.09 -21.08
CA ALA A 249 -0.21 18.19 -21.76
C ALA A 249 0.67 17.43 -20.75
N VAL A 250 1.09 18.09 -19.66
CA VAL A 250 1.81 17.46 -18.55
C VAL A 250 0.93 16.40 -17.89
N PHE A 251 -0.32 16.73 -17.56
CA PHE A 251 -1.27 15.77 -16.99
C PHE A 251 -1.48 14.55 -17.90
N ARG A 252 -1.72 14.77 -19.21
CA ARG A 252 -1.93 13.68 -20.19
C ARG A 252 -0.71 12.79 -20.32
N SER A 253 0.50 13.36 -20.30
CA SER A 253 1.75 12.61 -20.32
C SER A 253 1.89 11.72 -19.08
N LEU A 254 1.65 12.27 -17.89
CA LEU A 254 1.67 11.51 -16.63
C LEU A 254 0.60 10.41 -16.61
N PHE A 255 -0.61 10.72 -17.08
CA PHE A 255 -1.74 9.79 -17.16
C PHE A 255 -1.49 8.62 -18.11
N GLY A 256 -0.79 8.86 -19.22
CA GLY A 256 -0.39 7.82 -20.18
C GLY A 256 0.74 6.91 -19.69
N GLN A 257 1.61 7.40 -18.80
CA GLN A 257 2.71 6.62 -18.22
C GLN A 257 2.28 5.80 -16.99
N GLU A 258 1.11 6.08 -16.45
CA GLU A 258 0.66 5.52 -15.20
C GLU A 258 0.11 4.10 -15.32
N CYS A 259 0.51 3.21 -14.41
CA CYS A 259 -0.10 1.90 -14.27
C CYS A 259 -1.35 2.00 -13.38
N ARG A 260 -2.52 1.69 -13.95
CA ARG A 260 -3.81 1.67 -13.24
C ARG A 260 -4.39 0.26 -13.21
N LEU A 261 -4.93 -0.12 -12.06
CA LEU A 261 -5.62 -1.39 -11.84
C LEU A 261 -6.96 -1.10 -11.16
N TRP A 262 -8.00 -1.80 -11.59
CA TRP A 262 -9.36 -1.60 -11.08
C TRP A 262 -9.87 -2.86 -10.41
N TYR A 263 -10.54 -2.68 -9.28
CA TYR A 263 -11.08 -3.75 -8.47
C TYR A 263 -12.49 -3.39 -8.02
N LEU A 264 -13.35 -4.39 -7.94
CA LEU A 264 -14.60 -4.33 -7.22
C LEU A 264 -14.41 -5.12 -5.93
N ILE A 265 -14.77 -4.51 -4.81
CA ILE A 265 -14.68 -5.14 -3.49
C ILE A 265 -16.03 -5.06 -2.79
N GLU A 266 -16.33 -6.06 -1.97
CA GLU A 266 -17.49 -6.08 -1.09
C GLU A 266 -17.03 -6.21 0.35
N TRP A 267 -17.50 -5.30 1.20
CA TRP A 267 -17.37 -5.39 2.64
C TRP A 267 -18.57 -6.13 3.22
N THR A 268 -18.40 -6.79 4.36
CA THR A 268 -19.49 -7.38 5.13
C THR A 268 -19.25 -7.27 6.62
N GLY A 269 -20.29 -6.92 7.37
CA GLY A 269 -20.27 -6.91 8.84
C GLY A 269 -20.42 -8.30 9.47
N SER A 270 -20.74 -9.34 8.69
CA SER A 270 -21.16 -10.64 9.22
C SER A 270 -20.05 -11.70 9.28
N VAL A 271 -18.91 -11.49 8.64
CA VAL A 271 -17.83 -12.50 8.54
C VAL A 271 -16.71 -12.08 9.47
N ALA A 272 -16.37 -12.88 10.49
CA ALA A 272 -15.37 -12.51 11.50
C ALA A 272 -13.93 -12.87 11.15
N LEU A 273 -13.72 -13.68 10.12
CA LEU A 273 -12.41 -14.14 9.71
C LEU A 273 -12.29 -14.07 8.19
N PRO A 274 -11.18 -13.54 7.64
CA PRO A 274 -10.89 -13.57 6.20
C PRO A 274 -10.61 -14.98 5.65
N ASP A 275 -10.71 -16.02 6.49
CA ASP A 275 -10.42 -17.44 6.19
C ASP A 275 -11.46 -18.09 5.25
N MET A 276 -12.06 -17.35 4.33
CA MET A 276 -12.72 -17.92 3.16
C MET A 276 -11.64 -18.29 2.15
N HIS A 277 -11.10 -19.49 2.32
CA HIS A 277 -10.20 -20.08 1.33
C HIS A 277 -11.02 -20.54 0.11
N ILE A 278 -10.46 -20.37 -1.09
CA ILE A 278 -10.90 -21.11 -2.28
C ILE A 278 -10.48 -22.56 -2.03
N LEU A 279 -11.36 -23.33 -1.41
CA LEU A 279 -11.13 -24.75 -1.16
C LEU A 279 -11.61 -25.51 -2.39
N ASP A 280 -10.60 -25.97 -3.12
CA ASP A 280 -10.65 -27.03 -4.12
C ASP A 280 -11.25 -26.71 -5.50
N ASN A 281 -10.43 -27.00 -6.51
CA ASN A 281 -10.88 -27.30 -7.85
C ASN A 281 -11.22 -28.80 -7.79
N ASP A 282 -12.49 -29.16 -7.64
CA ASP A 282 -12.86 -30.58 -7.60
C ASP A 282 -12.43 -31.22 -8.94
N LEU A 283 -11.33 -31.98 -8.91
CA LEU A 283 -10.71 -32.64 -10.07
C LEU A 283 -11.65 -33.66 -10.75
N ILE A 284 -12.88 -33.82 -10.25
CA ILE A 284 -13.81 -34.88 -10.62
C ILE A 284 -15.01 -34.36 -11.43
N THR A 285 -15.34 -33.06 -11.42
CA THR A 285 -16.49 -32.54 -12.18
C THR A 285 -16.08 -31.64 -13.35
N GLN A 286 -16.59 -31.95 -14.55
CA GLN A 286 -16.25 -31.28 -15.83
C GLN A 286 -16.78 -29.84 -15.97
N VAL A 287 -17.24 -29.21 -14.90
CA VAL A 287 -17.79 -27.85 -14.91
C VAL A 287 -17.16 -27.07 -13.76
N ASP A 288 -16.51 -25.95 -14.09
CA ASP A 288 -15.92 -25.02 -13.11
C ASP A 288 -16.98 -24.55 -12.10
N ASN A 289 -17.10 -25.26 -10.99
CA ASN A 289 -18.00 -24.94 -9.90
C ASN A 289 -17.17 -24.54 -8.68
N PHE A 290 -17.27 -23.28 -8.26
CA PHE A 290 -16.64 -22.80 -7.04
C PHE A 290 -17.55 -23.08 -5.85
N GLN A 291 -17.13 -23.95 -4.93
CA GLN A 291 -17.82 -24.12 -3.66
C GLN A 291 -17.26 -23.14 -2.62
N TRP A 292 -18.14 -22.37 -1.98
CA TRP A 292 -17.78 -21.37 -0.98
C TRP A 292 -17.91 -21.99 0.41
N GLY A 293 -16.79 -22.16 1.12
CA GLY A 293 -16.78 -22.73 2.47
C GLY A 293 -15.80 -22.01 3.40
N CYS A 294 -16.19 -21.80 4.66
CA CYS A 294 -15.30 -21.26 5.69
C CYS A 294 -14.43 -22.39 6.27
N THR A 295 -13.11 -22.26 6.15
CA THR A 295 -12.11 -23.25 6.60
C THR A 295 -12.03 -23.40 8.13
N ASN A 296 -12.66 -22.50 8.87
CA ASN A 296 -12.76 -22.60 10.33
C ASN A 296 -14.12 -23.12 10.82
N SER A 297 -14.89 -23.76 9.94
CA SER A 297 -15.91 -24.67 10.40
C SER A 297 -15.21 -25.97 10.81
N SER A 298 -14.77 -26.05 12.07
CA SER A 298 -14.70 -27.35 12.74
C SER A 298 -16.12 -27.90 12.77
N GLN A 299 -16.61 -28.41 11.64
CA GLN A 299 -17.87 -29.13 11.55
C GLN A 299 -17.62 -30.48 12.20
N LYS A 300 -17.62 -30.50 13.53
CA LYS A 300 -17.86 -31.76 14.22
C LYS A 300 -19.36 -31.98 14.20
N LEU A 301 -19.78 -32.90 13.34
CA LEU A 301 -21.11 -33.52 13.36
C LEU A 301 -21.31 -34.17 14.74
N GLY A 302 -21.89 -33.44 15.70
CA GLY A 302 -22.12 -33.96 17.05
C GLY A 302 -22.93 -33.01 17.92
N VAL A 303 -24.03 -33.52 18.48
CA VAL A 303 -25.01 -32.81 19.31
C VAL A 303 -24.47 -32.67 20.74
N GLY A 304 -24.62 -31.48 21.35
CA GLY A 304 -24.56 -31.33 22.82
C GLY A 304 -23.37 -30.60 23.42
N TRP A 305 -22.58 -29.88 22.64
CA TRP A 305 -21.60 -28.92 23.18
C TRP A 305 -21.95 -27.55 22.63
N ASP A 306 -22.39 -26.67 23.53
CA ASP A 306 -22.61 -25.26 23.23
C ASP A 306 -21.30 -24.70 22.68
N ARG A 307 -21.36 -24.40 21.38
CA ARG A 307 -20.29 -23.81 20.63
C ARG A 307 -19.95 -22.51 21.33
N THR A 308 -18.75 -22.36 21.84
CA THR A 308 -18.11 -21.04 21.78
C THR A 308 -17.77 -20.82 20.30
N HIS A 309 -18.81 -20.61 19.48
CA HIS A 309 -18.66 -19.72 18.34
C HIS A 309 -17.86 -18.57 18.89
N GLY A 310 -16.71 -18.28 18.29
CA GLY A 310 -16.01 -17.05 18.60
C GLY A 310 -17.06 -15.95 18.55
N HIS A 311 -17.51 -15.49 19.71
CA HIS A 311 -18.17 -14.22 19.94
C HIS A 311 -17.18 -13.07 19.66
N GLY A 312 -16.18 -13.29 18.79
CA GLY A 312 -15.55 -12.25 18.03
C GLY A 312 -16.63 -11.65 17.14
N ARG A 313 -17.47 -10.80 17.74
CA ARG A 313 -18.27 -9.83 17.01
C ARG A 313 -17.27 -9.13 16.11
N ASN A 314 -17.42 -9.26 14.80
CA ASN A 314 -16.58 -8.50 13.90
C ASN A 314 -17.04 -7.05 13.92
N MET A 315 -16.54 -6.30 14.89
CA MET A 315 -16.96 -4.92 15.10
C MET A 315 -16.53 -3.98 13.96
N GLY A 316 -15.64 -4.42 13.06
CA GLY A 316 -15.18 -3.63 11.90
C GLY A 316 -15.58 -4.20 10.54
N GLY A 317 -16.28 -5.33 10.50
CA GLY A 317 -16.50 -6.09 9.27
C GLY A 317 -15.21 -6.53 8.55
N THR A 318 -15.36 -7.25 7.44
CA THR A 318 -14.25 -7.78 6.62
C THR A 318 -14.54 -7.59 5.15
N ILE A 319 -13.49 -7.53 4.33
CA ILE A 319 -13.64 -7.67 2.88
C ILE A 319 -14.03 -9.11 2.56
N ARG A 320 -15.22 -9.30 1.99
CA ARG A 320 -15.79 -10.60 1.63
C ARG A 320 -15.13 -11.18 0.39
N TRP A 321 -14.92 -10.34 -0.64
CA TRP A 321 -14.27 -10.72 -1.88
C TRP A 321 -13.67 -9.50 -2.57
N VAL A 322 -12.71 -9.77 -3.46
CA VAL A 322 -12.07 -8.81 -4.34
C VAL A 322 -12.10 -9.39 -5.75
N GLN A 323 -12.63 -8.63 -6.70
CA GLN A 323 -12.66 -9.00 -8.11
C GLN A 323 -11.88 -7.97 -8.92
N ARG A 324 -10.87 -8.41 -9.68
CA ARG A 324 -10.18 -7.54 -10.65
C ARG A 324 -11.10 -7.26 -11.84
N LEU A 325 -11.29 -6.00 -12.18
CA LEU A 325 -12.01 -5.58 -13.37
C LEU A 325 -11.06 -5.57 -14.57
N ARG A 326 -11.56 -6.04 -15.73
CA ARG A 326 -10.79 -6.07 -16.98
C ARG A 326 -10.72 -4.71 -17.67
N GLU A 327 -11.78 -3.93 -17.50
CA GLU A 327 -11.97 -2.65 -18.16
C GLU A 327 -12.05 -1.52 -17.14
N GLU A 328 -11.75 -0.31 -17.60
CA GLU A 328 -11.89 0.90 -16.81
C GLU A 328 -13.39 1.14 -16.53
N PRO A 329 -13.80 1.23 -15.26
CA PRO A 329 -15.19 1.55 -14.90
C PRO A 329 -15.54 2.95 -15.38
N THR A 330 -16.80 3.24 -15.69
CA THR A 330 -17.19 4.59 -16.19
C THR A 330 -17.31 5.64 -15.08
N TRP A 331 -17.35 5.21 -13.82
CA TRP A 331 -17.70 6.02 -12.65
C TRP A 331 -16.65 5.98 -11.54
N TRP A 332 -15.37 5.73 -11.87
CA TRP A 332 -14.31 5.90 -10.88
C TRP A 332 -14.04 7.38 -10.62
#